data_AF-A0A2N8KZK8-F1
#
_entry.id   AF-A0A2N8KZK8-F1
#
_cell.length_a   1.000
_cell.length_b   1.000
_cell.length_c   1.000
_cell.angle_alpha   90.00
_cell.angle_beta   90.00
_cell.angle_gamma   90.00
#
_symmetry.space_group_name_H-M   'P 1'
#
loop_
_entity.id
_entity.type
_entity.pdbx_description
1 polymer ?
#
loop_
_entity_poly.entity_id
_entity_poly.type
_entity_poly.pdbx_seq_one_letter_code
_entity_poly.pdbx_strand_id
1 'polypeptide(L)'
;MVGVLRWPGLFGADPCDPTPAKPVPIFAKPRAKVPIGTLELVRAAKPEPEGGCSSGRVVGLRRYGAPQAEALPTIEIEYEQPAAIAIARSGPWCQLLLRSGSAWVHESCETGFISLEALWADKPWLYLLEGAIEQARSQPGNSGQSLQIGDRAKAPALRSAHVLGRRIVDGQTWLHLAASGVKECERSPLPDEVFELWLPLRNAAGRPNLWFHARGC
;
A
#
# COMPACT_ATOMS: atom_id res chain seq x y z
N MET A 1 1.19 9.19 -10.10
CA MET A 1 2.13 8.83 -9.00
C MET A 1 1.37 7.99 -7.99
N VAL A 2 1.99 6.90 -7.51
CA VAL A 2 1.41 5.98 -6.53
C VAL A 2 2.05 6.27 -5.16
N GLY A 3 1.31 6.06 -4.09
CA GLY A 3 1.78 6.31 -2.74
C GLY A 3 0.75 5.90 -1.71
N VAL A 4 0.87 6.51 -0.54
CA VAL A 4 -0.11 6.41 0.54
C VAL A 4 -0.57 7.79 0.95
N LEU A 5 -1.75 7.84 1.54
CA LEU A 5 -2.29 9.03 2.17
C LEU A 5 -2.34 8.80 3.68
N ARG A 6 -1.37 9.38 4.40
CA ARG A 6 -1.44 9.53 5.86
C ARG A 6 -2.48 10.58 6.17
N TRP A 7 -3.44 10.24 7.02
CA TRP A 7 -4.57 11.12 7.26
C TRP A 7 -5.00 11.10 8.72
N PRO A 8 -4.37 11.91 9.57
CA PRO A 8 -4.65 11.90 11.01
C PRO A 8 -6.11 12.16 11.36
N GLY A 9 -6.79 13.06 10.62
CA GLY A 9 -8.22 13.32 10.85
C GLY A 9 -9.16 12.11 10.63
N LEU A 10 -8.69 11.07 9.94
CA LEU A 10 -9.47 9.87 9.63
C LEU A 10 -8.90 8.62 10.32
N PHE A 11 -7.58 8.44 10.25
CA PHE A 11 -6.84 7.32 10.85
C PHE A 11 -6.31 7.57 12.25
N GLY A 12 -6.49 8.77 12.82
CA GLY A 12 -5.87 9.16 14.08
C GLY A 12 -4.43 9.64 13.91
N ALA A 13 -3.97 10.50 14.81
CA ALA A 13 -2.55 10.89 14.89
C ALA A 13 -1.68 9.73 15.43
N ASP A 14 -2.26 8.91 16.30
CA ASP A 14 -1.63 7.78 16.98
C ASP A 14 -2.46 6.49 16.82
N PRO A 15 -1.86 5.28 16.95
CA PRO A 15 -2.55 3.99 16.82
C PRO A 15 -3.86 3.86 17.63
N CYS A 16 -3.87 4.43 18.84
CA CYS A 16 -4.98 4.36 19.79
C CYS A 16 -5.73 5.69 19.89
N ASP A 17 -5.56 6.61 18.94
CA ASP A 17 -6.15 7.94 19.01
C ASP A 17 -7.69 7.86 19.21
N PRO A 18 -8.19 8.33 20.37
CA PRO A 18 -9.61 8.26 20.71
C PRO A 18 -10.43 9.29 19.92
N THR A 19 -9.79 10.19 19.17
CA THR A 19 -10.44 11.26 18.45
C THR A 19 -11.41 10.69 17.40
N PRO A 20 -12.70 11.07 17.44
CA PRO A 20 -13.66 10.67 16.43
C PRO A 20 -13.21 11.13 15.05
N ALA A 21 -13.27 10.26 14.04
CA ALA A 21 -13.06 10.70 12.66
C ALA A 21 -14.19 11.64 12.25
N LYS A 22 -13.84 12.73 11.58
CA LYS A 22 -14.83 13.50 10.83
C LYS A 22 -15.13 12.77 9.52
N PRO A 23 -16.40 12.62 9.12
CA PRO A 23 -16.73 12.08 7.81
C PRO A 23 -16.20 12.97 6.70
N VAL A 24 -15.62 12.38 5.66
CA VAL A 24 -14.99 13.15 4.58
C VAL A 24 -15.63 12.81 3.24
N PRO A 25 -16.06 13.80 2.45
CA PRO A 25 -16.64 13.54 1.15
C PRO A 25 -15.62 12.88 0.20
N ILE A 26 -16.10 11.89 -0.53
CA ILE A 26 -15.34 11.20 -1.59
C ILE A 26 -16.05 11.38 -2.93
N PHE A 27 -15.29 11.44 -4.03
CA PHE A 27 -15.78 11.90 -5.32
C PHE A 27 -15.43 10.93 -6.45
N ALA A 28 -16.27 10.85 -7.49
CA ALA A 28 -15.98 10.01 -8.66
C ALA A 28 -14.79 10.55 -9.49
N LYS A 29 -14.56 11.87 -9.48
CA LYS A 29 -13.50 12.55 -10.23
C LYS A 29 -13.04 13.81 -9.47
N PRO A 30 -11.84 14.33 -9.75
CA PRO A 30 -11.40 15.60 -9.19
C PRO A 30 -12.38 16.72 -9.52
N ARG A 31 -12.61 17.63 -8.56
CA ARG A 31 -13.47 18.82 -8.71
C ARG A 31 -14.94 18.52 -9.03
N ALA A 32 -15.41 17.28 -8.85
CA ALA A 32 -16.84 16.99 -8.91
C ALA A 32 -17.58 17.77 -7.83
N LYS A 33 -18.74 18.35 -8.18
CA LYS A 33 -19.55 19.13 -7.24
C LYS A 33 -20.28 18.26 -6.22
N VAL A 34 -20.60 17.02 -6.60
CA VAL A 34 -21.41 16.10 -5.81
C VAL A 34 -20.54 14.91 -5.40
N PRO A 35 -20.39 14.64 -4.08
CA PRO A 35 -19.72 13.44 -3.61
C PRO A 35 -20.52 12.17 -3.93
N ILE A 36 -19.84 11.03 -4.02
CA ILE A 36 -20.47 9.70 -4.19
C ILE A 36 -20.76 9.02 -2.85
N GLY A 37 -20.31 9.63 -1.75
CA GLY A 37 -20.41 9.11 -0.40
C GLY A 37 -19.42 9.78 0.54
N THR A 38 -19.22 9.15 1.70
CA THR A 38 -18.33 9.63 2.76
C THR A 38 -17.39 8.54 3.22
N LEU A 39 -16.13 8.90 3.43
CA LEU A 39 -15.21 8.12 4.23
C LEU A 39 -15.48 8.39 5.70
N GLU A 40 -15.52 7.33 6.50
CA GLU A 40 -15.84 7.41 7.93
C GLU A 40 -15.19 6.29 8.73
N LEU A 41 -15.14 6.47 10.04
CA LEU A 41 -14.71 5.45 10.97
C LEU A 41 -15.78 4.36 11.09
N VAL A 42 -15.44 3.14 10.69
CA VAL A 42 -16.30 1.96 10.82
C VAL A 42 -16.05 1.24 12.15
N ARG A 43 -14.79 1.23 12.60
CA ARG A 43 -14.39 0.66 13.88
C ARG A 43 -13.27 1.48 14.51
N ALA A 44 -13.48 1.92 15.74
CA ALA A 44 -12.43 2.55 16.55
C ALA A 44 -11.44 1.50 17.06
N ALA A 45 -10.16 1.89 17.17
CA ALA A 45 -9.18 1.12 17.90
C ALA A 45 -9.48 1.17 19.40
N LYS A 46 -9.13 0.11 20.14
CA LYS A 46 -9.34 0.03 21.59
C LYS A 46 -8.01 -0.27 22.28
N PRO A 47 -7.57 0.54 23.25
CA PRO A 47 -6.34 0.27 24.00
C PRO A 47 -6.37 -1.09 24.69
N GLU A 48 -5.27 -1.83 24.65
CA GLU A 48 -5.10 -3.07 25.42
C GLU A 48 -4.32 -2.84 26.73
N PRO A 49 -4.58 -3.63 27.79
CA PRO A 49 -3.86 -3.52 29.06
C PRO A 49 -2.35 -3.73 28.96
N GLU A 50 -1.90 -4.54 27.99
CA GLU A 50 -0.49 -4.89 27.79
C GLU A 50 0.25 -3.92 26.86
N GLY A 51 -0.42 -2.83 26.45
CA GLY A 51 0.04 -1.90 25.43
C GLY A 51 -0.45 -2.27 24.03
N GLY A 52 -0.48 -1.28 23.14
CA GLY A 52 -1.02 -1.43 21.78
C GLY A 52 -2.54 -1.27 21.70
N CYS A 53 -3.06 -1.49 20.49
CA CYS A 53 -4.46 -1.19 20.16
C CYS A 53 -5.20 -2.40 19.58
N SER A 54 -6.02 -3.06 20.41
CA SER A 54 -6.90 -4.15 20.00
C SER A 54 -7.79 -3.72 18.83
N SER A 55 -7.92 -4.63 17.86
CA SER A 55 -8.80 -4.54 16.69
C SER A 55 -8.51 -3.44 15.66
N GLY A 56 -7.54 -2.54 15.90
CA GLY A 56 -7.10 -1.51 14.96
C GLY A 56 -8.20 -0.54 14.48
N ARG A 57 -7.79 0.62 13.98
CA ARG A 57 -8.73 1.62 13.46
C ARG A 57 -9.12 1.29 12.02
N VAL A 58 -10.41 1.10 11.75
CA VAL A 58 -10.92 0.74 10.41
C VAL A 58 -11.75 1.88 9.86
N VAL A 59 -11.32 2.38 8.71
CA VAL A 59 -12.02 3.39 7.92
C VAL A 59 -12.71 2.71 6.76
N GLY A 60 -13.90 3.19 6.40
CA GLY A 60 -14.68 2.66 5.30
C GLY A 60 -15.39 3.75 4.51
N LEU A 61 -15.83 3.36 3.32
CA LEU A 61 -16.64 4.18 2.42
C LEU A 61 -18.11 3.85 2.60
N ARG A 62 -18.90 4.82 3.04
CA ARG A 62 -20.37 4.78 2.97
C ARG A 62 -20.85 5.53 1.73
N ARG A 63 -21.29 4.79 0.72
CA ARG A 63 -21.91 5.39 -0.49
C ARG A 63 -23.30 5.92 -0.16
N TYR A 64 -23.73 6.97 -0.84
CA TYR A 64 -25.10 7.46 -0.68
C TYR A 64 -26.12 6.38 -1.09
N GLY A 65 -27.11 6.16 -0.23
CA GLY A 65 -28.11 5.10 -0.41
C GLY A 65 -27.65 3.70 -0.03
N ALA A 66 -26.36 3.49 0.32
CA ALA A 66 -25.90 2.21 0.82
C ALA A 66 -26.15 2.10 2.33
N PRO A 67 -26.64 0.93 2.83
CA PRO A 67 -26.94 0.75 4.24
C PRO A 67 -25.70 0.59 5.11
N GLN A 68 -24.56 0.20 4.53
CA GLN A 68 -23.33 -0.11 5.24
C GLN A 68 -22.10 0.49 4.55
N ALA A 69 -21.08 0.78 5.35
CA ALA A 69 -19.78 1.20 4.87
C ALA A 69 -18.91 0.01 4.46
N GLU A 70 -18.24 0.11 3.31
CA GLU A 70 -17.25 -0.87 2.83
C GLU A 70 -15.87 -0.50 3.36
N ALA A 71 -15.20 -1.42 4.07
CA ALA A 71 -13.87 -1.17 4.60
C ALA A 71 -12.88 -0.79 3.49
N LEU A 72 -12.14 0.29 3.72
CA LEU A 72 -11.14 0.81 2.79
C LEU A 72 -9.90 -0.08 2.83
N PRO A 73 -9.35 -0.50 1.67
CA PRO A 73 -8.02 -1.07 1.61
C PRO A 73 -6.98 -0.10 2.19
N THR A 74 -6.33 -0.52 3.27
CA THR A 74 -5.27 0.23 3.94
C THR A 74 -4.01 -0.61 3.99
N ILE A 75 -2.90 0.05 4.30
CA ILE A 75 -1.62 -0.57 4.56
C ILE A 75 -0.92 0.16 5.71
N GLU A 76 -0.21 -0.57 6.56
CA GLU A 76 0.54 0.04 7.68
C GLU A 76 1.78 0.75 7.15
N ILE A 77 1.99 1.99 7.60
CA ILE A 77 3.18 2.81 7.26
C ILE A 77 4.14 3.00 8.45
N GLU A 78 3.63 2.82 9.66
CA GLU A 78 4.33 2.77 10.94
C GLU A 78 3.60 1.75 11.84
N TYR A 79 4.16 1.44 13.01
CA TYR A 79 3.57 0.49 13.95
C TYR A 79 2.11 0.85 14.26
N GLU A 80 1.17 -0.03 13.88
CA GLU A 80 -0.28 0.12 14.06
C GLU A 80 -0.89 1.41 13.44
N GLN A 81 -0.19 2.04 12.49
CA GLN A 81 -0.67 3.24 11.79
C GLN A 81 -1.09 2.91 10.35
N PRO A 82 -2.40 2.79 10.07
CA PRO A 82 -2.90 2.57 8.73
C PRO A 82 -2.85 3.85 7.88
N ALA A 83 -2.57 3.68 6.60
CA ALA A 83 -2.74 4.71 5.59
C ALA A 83 -3.56 4.19 4.40
N ALA A 84 -4.27 5.09 3.73
CA ALA A 84 -5.01 4.75 2.51
C ALA A 84 -4.03 4.57 1.35
N ILE A 85 -4.29 3.58 0.48
CA ILE A 85 -3.47 3.37 -0.72
C ILE A 85 -3.90 4.37 -1.80
N ALA A 86 -3.00 5.26 -2.19
CA ALA A 86 -3.24 6.27 -3.23
C ALA A 86 -2.65 5.79 -4.57
N ILE A 87 -3.51 5.56 -5.56
CA ILE A 87 -3.14 5.02 -6.87
C ILE A 87 -2.88 6.10 -7.92
N ALA A 88 -3.33 7.33 -7.69
CA ALA A 88 -3.01 8.48 -8.52
C ALA A 88 -3.11 9.78 -7.71
N ARG A 89 -2.55 10.86 -8.27
CA ARG A 89 -2.66 12.22 -7.75
C ARG A 89 -2.89 13.20 -8.91
N SER A 90 -3.70 14.22 -8.66
CA SER A 90 -3.98 15.32 -9.60
C SER A 90 -4.11 16.63 -8.83
N GLY A 91 -3.02 17.39 -8.75
CA GLY A 91 -2.94 18.57 -7.87
C GLY A 91 -3.20 18.21 -6.40
N PRO A 92 -4.18 18.85 -5.72
CA PRO A 92 -4.54 18.55 -4.34
C PRO A 92 -5.50 17.35 -4.21
N TRP A 93 -5.68 16.56 -5.27
CA TRP A 93 -6.58 15.40 -5.26
C TRP A 93 -5.81 14.09 -5.30
N CYS A 94 -6.20 13.14 -4.45
CA CYS A 94 -5.64 11.81 -4.37
C CYS A 94 -6.72 10.80 -4.78
N GLN A 95 -6.40 9.91 -5.70
CA GLN A 95 -7.25 8.78 -6.05
C GLN A 95 -6.92 7.61 -5.15
N LEU A 96 -7.86 7.22 -4.30
CA LEU A 96 -7.72 6.12 -3.37
C LEU A 96 -8.20 4.82 -3.99
N LEU A 97 -7.51 3.73 -3.67
CA LEU A 97 -7.97 2.39 -3.94
C LEU A 97 -9.17 2.06 -3.04
N LEU A 98 -10.24 1.54 -3.62
CA LEU A 98 -11.38 0.99 -2.90
C LEU A 98 -11.38 -0.54 -3.06
N ARG A 99 -12.16 -1.26 -2.24
CA ARG A 99 -12.37 -2.70 -2.48
C ARG A 99 -13.02 -2.91 -3.86
N SER A 100 -13.93 -2.02 -4.24
CA SER A 100 -14.55 -2.01 -5.56
C SER A 100 -14.23 -0.70 -6.31
N GLY A 101 -13.14 -0.71 -7.08
CA GLY A 101 -12.72 0.40 -7.94
C GLY A 101 -11.84 1.43 -7.23
N SER A 102 -12.07 2.71 -7.52
CA SER A 102 -11.31 3.82 -6.94
C SER A 102 -12.14 5.09 -6.89
N ALA A 103 -11.75 6.03 -6.03
CA ALA A 103 -12.41 7.33 -5.94
C ALA A 103 -11.46 8.40 -5.42
N TRP A 104 -11.85 9.66 -5.55
CA TRP A 104 -10.99 10.82 -5.32
C TRP A 104 -11.33 11.52 -4.01
N VAL A 105 -10.30 11.94 -3.31
CA VAL A 105 -10.39 12.78 -2.12
C VAL A 105 -9.52 14.02 -2.29
N HIS A 106 -9.97 15.14 -1.73
CA HIS A 106 -9.21 16.39 -1.70
C HIS A 106 -8.49 16.57 -0.36
N GLU A 107 -9.21 16.29 0.73
CA GLU A 107 -8.72 16.53 2.08
C GLU A 107 -7.45 15.71 2.38
N SER A 108 -6.51 16.37 3.06
CA SER A 108 -5.19 15.83 3.45
C SER A 108 -4.30 15.36 2.30
N CYS A 109 -4.74 15.37 1.03
CA CYS A 109 -3.92 14.86 -0.07
C CYS A 109 -2.63 15.66 -0.27
N GLU A 110 -2.69 16.98 -0.13
CA GLU A 110 -1.52 17.82 -0.37
C GLU A 110 -0.43 17.63 0.68
N THR A 111 -0.82 17.48 1.95
CA THR A 111 0.09 17.41 3.11
C THR A 111 0.39 15.99 3.56
N GLY A 112 -0.52 15.05 3.33
CA GLY A 112 -0.45 13.67 3.82
C GLY A 112 -0.06 12.64 2.77
N PHE A 113 0.01 13.02 1.49
CA PHE A 113 0.45 12.09 0.44
C PHE A 113 1.96 11.84 0.54
N ILE A 114 2.34 10.57 0.62
CA ILE A 114 3.73 10.12 0.61
C ILE A 114 3.89 9.17 -0.58
N SER A 115 4.77 9.51 -1.53
CA SER A 115 5.07 8.64 -2.67
C SER A 115 5.79 7.37 -2.22
N LEU A 116 5.62 6.27 -2.97
CA LEU A 116 6.35 5.02 -2.69
C LEU A 116 7.86 5.22 -2.73
N GLU A 117 8.36 6.03 -3.65
CA GLU A 117 9.79 6.33 -3.75
C GLU A 117 10.35 6.99 -2.49
N ALA A 118 9.58 7.89 -1.88
CA ALA A 118 9.97 8.52 -0.61
C ALA A 118 9.95 7.51 0.55
N LEU A 119 8.97 6.59 0.57
CA LEU A 119 8.90 5.54 1.60
C LEU A 119 10.09 4.58 1.50
N TRP A 120 10.46 4.16 0.29
CA TRP A 120 11.57 3.24 0.09
C TRP A 120 12.94 3.87 0.35
N ALA A 121 13.07 5.18 0.11
CA ALA A 121 14.29 5.92 0.42
C ALA A 121 14.52 6.01 1.94
N ASP A 122 13.45 6.09 2.72
CA ASP A 122 13.50 6.19 4.19
C ASP A 122 13.61 4.82 4.87
N LYS A 123 13.01 3.77 4.27
CA LYS A 123 12.91 2.43 4.86
C LYS A 123 13.41 1.35 3.88
N PRO A 124 14.67 0.89 4.00
CA PRO A 124 15.28 -0.01 3.02
C PRO A 124 14.81 -1.46 3.12
N TRP A 125 14.17 -1.84 4.24
CA TRP A 125 13.70 -3.20 4.50
C TRP A 125 12.40 -3.49 3.77
N LEU A 126 12.49 -3.77 2.46
CA LEU A 126 11.33 -4.05 1.62
C LEU A 126 11.03 -5.54 1.55
N TYR A 127 9.76 -5.88 1.35
CA TYR A 127 9.32 -7.23 1.11
C TYR A 127 8.26 -7.32 0.02
N LEU A 128 8.24 -8.45 -0.67
CA LEU A 128 7.22 -8.78 -1.68
C LEU A 128 5.90 -9.13 -1.00
N LEU A 129 4.80 -8.51 -1.44
CA LEU A 129 3.47 -8.88 -0.96
C LEU A 129 3.06 -10.27 -1.50
N GLU A 130 2.11 -10.90 -0.82
CA GLU A 130 1.50 -12.14 -1.29
C GLU A 130 0.95 -11.99 -2.72
N GLY A 131 1.20 -12.97 -3.58
CA GLY A 131 0.77 -12.91 -4.98
C GLY A 131 1.65 -12.05 -5.91
N ALA A 132 2.71 -11.42 -5.38
CA ALA A 132 3.62 -10.59 -6.18
C ALA A 132 4.51 -11.45 -7.08
N ILE A 133 5.03 -12.57 -6.58
CA ILE A 133 6.05 -13.35 -7.27
C ILE A 133 5.52 -13.99 -8.56
N GLU A 134 4.23 -14.29 -8.61
CA GLU A 134 3.49 -14.81 -9.78
C GLU A 134 3.44 -13.78 -10.92
N GLN A 135 3.59 -12.50 -10.58
CA GLN A 135 3.67 -11.40 -11.54
C GLN A 135 5.12 -11.07 -11.93
N ALA A 136 6.11 -11.74 -11.35
CA ALA A 136 7.51 -11.52 -11.68
C ALA A 136 7.83 -11.95 -13.13
N ARG A 137 8.71 -11.20 -13.76
CA ARG A 137 9.17 -11.41 -15.14
C ARG A 137 10.69 -11.30 -15.19
N SER A 138 11.30 -11.94 -16.19
CA SER A 138 12.73 -11.74 -16.48
C SER A 138 13.03 -10.38 -17.11
N GLN A 139 12.04 -9.74 -17.73
CA GLN A 139 12.12 -8.43 -18.36
C GLN A 139 10.80 -7.67 -18.15
N PRO A 140 10.82 -6.33 -18.11
CA PRO A 140 9.60 -5.55 -17.92
C PRO A 140 8.71 -5.59 -19.17
N GLY A 141 7.40 -5.49 -18.97
CA GLY A 141 6.39 -5.48 -20.02
C GLY A 141 5.63 -6.80 -20.14
N ASN A 142 4.52 -6.77 -20.87
CA ASN A 142 3.61 -7.93 -20.98
C ASN A 142 4.13 -9.03 -21.92
N SER A 143 5.12 -8.72 -22.76
CA SER A 143 5.83 -9.69 -23.59
C SER A 143 6.96 -10.42 -22.85
N GLY A 144 7.27 -10.01 -21.61
CA GLY A 144 8.27 -10.65 -20.78
C GLY A 144 7.86 -12.09 -20.45
N GLN A 145 8.79 -13.04 -20.56
CA GLN A 145 8.53 -14.40 -20.12
C GLN A 145 8.30 -14.42 -18.61
N SER A 146 7.28 -15.16 -18.17
CA SER A 146 7.09 -15.47 -16.75
C SER A 146 8.36 -16.07 -16.18
N LEU A 147 8.84 -15.52 -15.08
CA LEU A 147 10.07 -15.99 -14.47
C LEU A 147 9.84 -17.41 -13.93
N GLN A 148 10.56 -18.40 -14.46
CA GLN A 148 10.58 -19.76 -13.91
C GLN A 148 11.48 -19.75 -12.68
N ILE A 149 10.89 -19.41 -11.55
CA ILE A 149 11.60 -19.39 -10.28
C ILE A 149 11.67 -20.82 -9.74
N GLY A 150 12.88 -21.32 -9.53
CA GLY A 150 13.12 -22.68 -8.98
C GLY A 150 12.46 -22.87 -7.60
N ASP A 151 12.23 -24.12 -7.20
CA ASP A 151 11.43 -24.46 -6.02
C ASP A 151 11.92 -23.83 -4.70
N ARG A 152 13.22 -23.56 -4.56
CA ARG A 152 13.79 -22.80 -3.41
C ARG A 152 13.22 -21.39 -3.27
N ALA A 153 12.81 -20.79 -4.38
CA ALA A 153 12.17 -19.49 -4.41
C ALA A 153 10.65 -19.58 -4.65
N LYS A 154 10.03 -20.71 -4.27
CA LYS A 154 8.58 -20.86 -4.04
C LYS A 154 8.19 -20.91 -2.56
N ALA A 155 9.14 -20.77 -1.63
CA ALA A 155 8.86 -20.70 -0.21
C ALA A 155 7.84 -19.58 0.11
N PRO A 156 6.80 -19.84 0.92
CA PRO A 156 5.63 -18.97 1.09
C PRO A 156 5.85 -17.73 1.99
N ALA A 157 7.05 -17.56 2.58
CA ALA A 157 7.32 -16.45 3.49
C ALA A 157 7.75 -15.19 2.74
N LEU A 158 7.30 -14.04 3.25
CA LEU A 158 7.64 -12.68 2.80
C LEU A 158 9.10 -12.58 2.36
N ARG A 159 9.32 -12.34 1.07
CA ARG A 159 10.64 -12.26 0.45
C ARG A 159 11.19 -10.88 0.65
N SER A 160 12.37 -10.75 1.23
CA SER A 160 13.08 -9.47 1.26
C SER A 160 13.38 -9.03 -0.17
N ALA A 161 13.41 -7.71 -0.40
CA ALA A 161 13.68 -7.16 -1.70
C ALA A 161 14.38 -5.80 -1.59
N HIS A 162 15.18 -5.48 -2.59
CA HIS A 162 15.79 -4.17 -2.78
C HIS A 162 15.50 -3.67 -4.18
N VAL A 163 15.17 -2.38 -4.30
CA VAL A 163 14.94 -1.74 -5.60
C VAL A 163 16.28 -1.41 -6.24
N LEU A 164 16.60 -2.11 -7.32
CA LEU A 164 17.78 -1.86 -8.16
C LEU A 164 17.51 -0.78 -9.20
N GLY A 165 16.25 -0.62 -9.61
CA GLY A 165 15.89 0.35 -10.64
C GLY A 165 14.40 0.37 -10.98
N ARG A 166 14.06 1.28 -11.89
CA ARG A 166 12.69 1.55 -12.34
C ARG A 166 12.67 1.72 -13.85
N ARG A 167 11.65 1.16 -14.51
CA ARG A 167 11.33 1.44 -15.92
C ARG A 167 9.84 1.64 -16.11
N ILE A 168 9.47 2.41 -17.13
CA ILE A 168 8.09 2.53 -17.58
C ILE A 168 8.00 1.83 -18.93
N VAL A 169 7.14 0.80 -19.01
CA VAL A 169 6.90 0.00 -20.22
C VAL A 169 5.39 -0.18 -20.34
N ASP A 170 4.84 0.08 -21.52
CA ASP A 170 3.40 0.00 -21.81
C ASP A 170 2.52 0.81 -20.83
N GLY A 171 3.01 1.97 -20.39
CA GLY A 171 2.31 2.83 -19.41
C GLY A 171 2.29 2.30 -17.99
N GLN A 172 2.94 1.17 -17.72
CA GLN A 172 3.08 0.57 -16.40
C GLN A 172 4.49 0.80 -15.85
N THR A 173 4.57 1.13 -14.56
CA THR A 173 5.85 1.19 -13.86
C THR A 173 6.26 -0.22 -13.45
N TRP A 174 7.48 -0.60 -13.81
CA TRP A 174 8.13 -1.84 -13.46
C TRP A 174 9.33 -1.54 -12.57
N LEU A 175 9.49 -2.34 -11.52
CA LEU A 175 10.60 -2.29 -10.60
C LEU A 175 11.57 -3.43 -10.93
N HIS A 176 12.86 -3.09 -11.02
CA HIS A 176 13.93 -4.08 -11.03
C HIS A 176 14.32 -4.35 -9.58
N LEU A 177 14.24 -5.61 -9.16
CA LEU A 177 14.42 -5.99 -7.77
C LEU A 177 15.52 -7.04 -7.64
N ALA A 178 16.37 -6.90 -6.63
CA ALA A 178 17.10 -8.01 -6.04
C ALA A 178 16.23 -8.55 -4.90
N ALA A 179 15.82 -9.82 -4.97
CA ALA A 179 14.97 -10.45 -3.98
C ALA A 179 15.66 -11.67 -3.35
N SER A 180 15.28 -11.99 -2.11
CA SER A 180 15.72 -13.20 -1.42
C SER A 180 14.60 -13.85 -0.63
N GLY A 181 14.71 -15.17 -0.42
CA GLY A 181 13.86 -15.89 0.52
C GLY A 181 14.26 -15.68 1.99
N VAL A 182 15.42 -15.06 2.23
CA VAL A 182 15.90 -14.71 3.57
C VAL A 182 15.18 -13.46 4.05
N LYS A 183 14.64 -13.49 5.27
CA LYS A 183 14.08 -12.27 5.87
C LYS A 183 15.20 -11.37 6.31
N GLU A 184 15.13 -10.10 5.91
CA GLU A 184 16.18 -9.12 6.20
C GLU A 184 16.36 -8.88 7.71
N CYS A 185 15.30 -9.13 8.51
CA CYS A 185 15.36 -9.05 9.96
C CYS A 185 16.12 -10.20 10.63
N GLU A 186 16.31 -11.31 9.94
CA GLU A 186 17.00 -12.48 10.49
C GLU A 186 18.51 -12.41 10.18
N ARG A 187 18.85 -12.10 8.92
CA ARG A 187 20.23 -11.87 8.46
C ARG A 187 20.23 -11.29 7.03
N SER A 188 21.40 -10.83 6.59
CA SER A 188 21.63 -10.54 5.18
C SER A 188 21.66 -11.82 4.32
N PRO A 189 21.10 -11.80 3.10
CA PRO A 189 21.20 -12.92 2.17
C PRO A 189 22.63 -13.07 1.64
N LEU A 190 23.04 -14.31 1.38
CA LEU A 190 24.28 -14.61 0.65
C LEU A 190 24.10 -14.33 -0.85
N PRO A 191 25.18 -14.12 -1.62
CA PRO A 191 25.07 -13.83 -3.05
C PRO A 191 24.31 -14.86 -3.88
N ASP A 192 24.39 -16.15 -3.52
CA ASP A 192 23.68 -17.26 -4.19
C ASP A 192 22.22 -17.42 -3.73
N GLU A 193 21.80 -16.66 -2.73
CA GLU A 193 20.42 -16.59 -2.23
C GLU A 193 19.65 -15.38 -2.77
N VAL A 194 20.31 -14.52 -3.56
CA VAL A 194 19.72 -13.36 -4.22
C VAL A 194 19.40 -13.70 -5.66
N PHE A 195 18.22 -13.30 -6.12
CA PHE A 195 17.81 -13.42 -7.51
C PHE A 195 17.19 -12.12 -7.98
N GLU A 196 17.43 -11.77 -9.24
CA GLU A 196 16.91 -10.57 -9.86
C GLU A 196 15.60 -10.83 -10.60
N LEU A 197 14.69 -9.88 -10.53
CA LEU A 197 13.40 -9.95 -11.23
C LEU A 197 12.84 -8.58 -11.55
N TRP A 198 11.94 -8.57 -12.53
CA TRP A 198 11.09 -7.41 -12.83
C TRP A 198 9.69 -7.64 -12.30
N LEU A 199 9.17 -6.66 -11.58
CA LEU A 199 7.85 -6.73 -10.97
C LEU A 199 7.06 -5.49 -11.35
N PRO A 200 5.79 -5.62 -11.77
CA PRO A 200 4.96 -4.43 -11.92
C PRO A 200 4.77 -3.77 -10.56
N LEU A 201 4.83 -2.44 -10.51
CA LEU A 201 4.66 -1.68 -9.27
C LEU A 201 3.36 -2.04 -8.54
N ARG A 202 2.31 -2.30 -9.31
CA ARG A 202 0.98 -2.66 -8.83
C ARG A 202 0.46 -3.89 -9.53
N ASN A 203 -0.36 -4.65 -8.80
CA ASN A 203 -1.15 -5.73 -9.38
C ASN A 203 -2.37 -5.23 -10.14
N ALA A 204 -3.13 -6.15 -10.75
CA ALA A 204 -4.35 -5.83 -11.50
C ALA A 204 -5.43 -5.13 -10.66
N ALA A 205 -5.44 -5.35 -9.34
CA ALA A 205 -6.32 -4.68 -8.40
C ALA A 205 -5.80 -3.29 -7.97
N GLY A 206 -4.64 -2.84 -8.47
CA GLY A 206 -4.04 -1.55 -8.14
C GLY A 206 -3.32 -1.49 -6.79
N ARG A 207 -3.18 -2.63 -6.09
CA ARG A 207 -2.36 -2.71 -4.86
C ARG A 207 -0.87 -2.77 -5.22
N PRO A 208 0.02 -2.20 -4.40
CA PRO A 208 1.46 -2.35 -4.61
C PRO A 208 1.86 -3.82 -4.54
N ASN A 209 2.90 -4.24 -5.27
CA ASN A 209 3.46 -5.60 -5.13
C ASN A 209 4.67 -5.66 -4.18
N LEU A 210 5.18 -4.50 -3.76
CA LEU A 210 6.35 -4.34 -2.90
C LEU A 210 5.97 -3.40 -1.75
N TRP A 211 6.32 -3.77 -0.52
CA TRP A 211 6.09 -2.94 0.67
C TRP A 211 7.29 -2.94 1.61
N PHE A 212 7.23 -2.25 2.75
CA PHE A 212 8.31 -2.23 3.75
C PHE A 212 7.82 -2.68 5.12
N HIS A 213 8.73 -3.23 5.94
CA HIS A 213 8.41 -3.66 7.30
C HIS A 213 8.13 -2.45 8.21
N ALA A 214 6.85 -2.11 8.40
CA ALA A 214 6.43 -0.98 9.23
C ALA A 214 6.79 -1.14 10.73
N ARG A 215 6.98 -2.38 11.18
CA ARG A 215 7.31 -2.73 12.57
C ARG A 215 8.81 -2.91 12.82
N GLY A 216 9.64 -2.55 11.83
CA GLY A 216 11.08 -2.76 11.89
C GLY A 216 11.48 -4.23 11.82
N CYS A 217 12.80 -4.39 11.80
CA CYS A 217 13.54 -5.51 12.32
C CYS A 217 14.14 -5.04 13.65
#